data_AF-A0A6S6PLX7-F1
#
_entry.id   AF-A0A6S6PLX7-F1
#
_cell.length_a   1.000
_cell.length_b   1.000
_cell.length_c   1.000
_cell.angle_alpha   90.00
_cell.angle_beta   90.00
_cell.angle_gamma   90.00
#
_symmetry.space_group_name_H-M   'P 1'
#
loop_
_entity.id
_entity.type
_entity.pdbx_description
1 polymer ?
#
loop_
_entity_poly.entity_id
_entity_poly.type
_entity_poly.pdbx_seq_one_letter_code
_entity_poly.pdbx_strand_id
1 'polypeptide(L)'
;MSVNTELKEEEKSAVFDKAMSFMEDGDYEEACEVFAILVRNFPDDAGLWWQYYSALRRARLDDEADKCADDFVRLFPNDVGFILQWTRCTDARADWNESLRRREWMLKKHNPFSNIHFLPLVTECFLPLVETKNLPYLNKIVTQYWELFFVDGKCGAAVYYALEALGDYRRQIELCDRLLSTIEDGSSVVEGVDYINLRALAMSALNYHTLLNAQKERVSVLSLGQSCLPYTIANRWGLIDYAGDADITIFDLGAFSRNSAADAIRSDFSSYLQPENYYQGVDPSGAPQMFHKPSGVHFGHERGRTIIGDDQSAFHSLIKRKVDSFTRRFNKGHALLVFGMVGECDLPKFMEDMNPVLVEKSSRLLVLNLTRDPAAHPEQSNITYIHIPFPVDYNWNGINDYTSDRGLAFDSRVTSAILREIERTAKEN
;
A
#
# COMPACT_ATOMS: atom_id res chain seq x y z
N MET A 1 -27.14 -30.62 -10.06
CA MET A 1 -27.48 -32.03 -10.38
C MET A 1 -26.22 -32.86 -10.15
N SER A 2 -26.25 -33.82 -9.24
CA SER A 2 -25.12 -34.72 -8.97
C SER A 2 -25.10 -35.83 -10.01
N VAL A 3 -24.33 -35.65 -11.08
CA VAL A 3 -23.96 -36.76 -11.97
C VAL A 3 -22.55 -37.17 -11.58
N ASN A 4 -22.46 -38.36 -10.99
CA ASN A 4 -21.23 -39.01 -10.62
C ASN A 4 -20.57 -39.56 -11.92
N THR A 5 -20.07 -38.66 -12.78
CA THR A 5 -19.44 -39.07 -14.05
C THR A 5 -18.00 -39.50 -13.76
N GLU A 6 -17.75 -40.80 -13.79
CA GLU A 6 -16.38 -41.33 -13.90
C GLU A 6 -15.90 -41.08 -15.33
N LEU A 7 -14.82 -40.31 -15.48
CA LEU A 7 -14.17 -40.03 -16.76
C LEU A 7 -13.01 -41.00 -16.99
N LYS A 8 -12.89 -41.53 -18.20
CA LYS A 8 -11.71 -42.29 -18.63
C LYS A 8 -10.59 -41.34 -19.06
N GLU A 9 -9.34 -41.79 -18.98
CA GLU A 9 -8.16 -41.01 -19.39
C GLU A 9 -8.27 -40.51 -20.86
N GLU A 10 -8.84 -41.34 -21.75
CA GLU A 10 -9.05 -41.01 -23.16
C GLU A 10 -10.06 -39.87 -23.38
N GLU A 11 -10.96 -39.62 -22.42
CA GLU A 11 -11.95 -38.54 -22.47
C GLU A 11 -11.40 -37.21 -21.92
N LYS A 12 -10.32 -37.26 -21.13
CA LYS A 12 -9.75 -36.12 -20.41
C LYS A 12 -9.44 -34.93 -21.32
N SER A 13 -8.78 -35.17 -22.45
CA SER A 13 -8.40 -34.09 -23.39
C SER A 13 -9.63 -33.39 -23.95
N ALA A 14 -10.63 -34.14 -24.40
CA ALA A 14 -11.84 -33.56 -24.99
C ALA A 14 -12.65 -32.75 -23.96
N VAL A 15 -12.72 -33.22 -22.72
CA VAL A 15 -13.39 -32.50 -21.63
C VAL A 15 -12.59 -31.26 -21.21
N PHE A 16 -11.25 -31.35 -21.21
CA PHE A 16 -10.37 -30.20 -20.98
C PHE A 16 -10.54 -29.13 -22.04
N ASP A 17 -10.51 -29.50 -23.33
CA ASP A 17 -10.70 -28.57 -24.45
C ASP A 17 -12.06 -27.87 -24.38
N LYS A 18 -13.10 -28.58 -23.93
CA LYS A 18 -14.41 -27.99 -23.66
C LYS A 18 -14.36 -26.95 -22.54
N ALA A 19 -13.68 -27.24 -21.43
CA ALA A 19 -13.52 -26.28 -20.33
C ALA A 19 -12.74 -25.04 -20.78
N MET A 20 -11.71 -25.22 -21.61
CA MET A 20 -10.93 -24.12 -22.18
C MET A 20 -11.74 -23.27 -23.15
N SER A 21 -12.62 -23.86 -23.97
CA SER A 21 -13.56 -23.09 -24.81
C SER A 21 -14.42 -22.15 -23.98
N PHE A 22 -14.99 -22.62 -22.86
CA PHE A 22 -15.74 -21.76 -21.95
C PHE A 22 -14.87 -20.64 -21.35
N MET A 23 -13.60 -20.93 -21.01
CA MET A 23 -12.66 -19.91 -20.54
C MET A 23 -12.38 -18.82 -21.60
N GLU A 24 -12.26 -19.21 -22.87
CA GLU A 24 -12.03 -18.29 -23.99
C GLU A 24 -13.26 -17.43 -24.29
N ASP A 25 -14.46 -18.02 -24.22
CA ASP A 25 -15.73 -17.34 -24.45
C ASP A 25 -16.14 -16.42 -23.28
N GLY A 26 -15.53 -16.60 -22.10
CA GLY A 26 -15.82 -15.83 -20.90
C GLY A 26 -16.88 -16.44 -19.98
N ASP A 27 -17.34 -17.64 -20.31
CA ASP A 27 -18.32 -18.44 -19.58
C ASP A 27 -17.64 -19.15 -18.39
N TYR A 28 -17.14 -18.36 -17.44
CA TYR A 28 -16.28 -18.88 -16.37
C TYR A 28 -16.99 -19.81 -15.39
N GLU A 29 -18.29 -19.62 -15.14
CA GLU A 29 -19.06 -20.51 -14.24
C GLU A 29 -19.21 -21.90 -14.86
N GLU A 30 -19.51 -21.98 -16.14
CA GLU A 30 -19.57 -23.22 -16.91
C GLU A 30 -18.21 -23.91 -16.99
N ALA A 31 -17.13 -23.14 -17.17
CA ALA A 31 -15.77 -23.66 -17.09
C ALA A 31 -15.49 -24.28 -15.71
N CYS A 32 -15.93 -23.62 -14.62
CA CYS A 32 -15.79 -24.15 -13.26
C CYS A 32 -16.49 -25.49 -13.08
N GLU A 33 -17.72 -25.65 -13.59
CA GLU A 33 -18.45 -26.92 -13.52
C GLU A 33 -17.68 -28.07 -14.19
N VAL A 34 -17.11 -27.81 -15.38
CA VAL A 34 -16.35 -28.83 -16.12
C VAL A 34 -15.02 -29.12 -15.42
N PHE A 35 -14.30 -28.10 -14.97
CA PHE A 35 -13.05 -28.28 -14.23
C PHE A 35 -13.24 -29.01 -12.91
N ALA A 36 -14.34 -28.77 -12.19
CA ALA A 36 -14.69 -29.50 -10.96
C ALA A 36 -14.83 -31.02 -11.23
N ILE A 37 -15.38 -31.41 -12.38
CA ILE A 37 -15.45 -32.82 -12.79
C ILE A 37 -14.05 -33.36 -13.10
N LEU A 38 -13.22 -32.58 -13.81
CA LEU A 38 -11.86 -32.98 -14.18
C LEU A 38 -10.97 -33.21 -12.95
N VAL A 39 -10.91 -32.27 -12.01
CA VAL A 39 -10.06 -32.41 -10.81
C VAL A 39 -10.53 -33.54 -9.87
N ARG A 40 -11.82 -33.87 -9.90
CA ARG A 40 -12.36 -35.00 -9.13
C ARG A 40 -11.95 -36.35 -9.71
N ASN A 41 -11.89 -36.45 -11.05
CA ASN A 41 -11.51 -37.69 -11.74
C ASN A 41 -9.98 -37.86 -11.86
N PHE A 42 -9.25 -36.74 -11.92
CA PHE A 42 -7.79 -36.72 -12.08
C PHE A 42 -7.15 -35.86 -10.97
N PRO A 43 -7.27 -36.25 -9.69
CA PRO A 43 -6.87 -35.42 -8.55
C PRO A 43 -5.37 -35.15 -8.46
N ASP A 44 -4.52 -35.97 -9.09
CA ASP A 44 -3.07 -35.82 -9.08
C ASP A 44 -2.54 -34.88 -10.20
N ASP A 45 -3.41 -34.37 -11.06
CA ASP A 45 -3.03 -33.47 -12.15
C ASP A 45 -3.03 -32.01 -11.70
N ALA A 46 -1.86 -31.51 -11.30
CA ALA A 46 -1.68 -30.12 -10.89
C ALA A 46 -2.12 -29.10 -11.97
N GLY A 47 -1.97 -29.42 -13.26
CA GLY A 47 -2.39 -28.55 -14.35
C GLY A 47 -3.89 -28.30 -14.34
N LEU A 48 -4.69 -29.34 -14.07
CA LEU A 48 -6.15 -29.23 -13.96
C LEU A 48 -6.57 -28.37 -12.75
N TRP A 49 -5.91 -28.54 -11.61
CA TRP A 49 -6.18 -27.73 -10.42
C TRP A 49 -5.87 -26.25 -10.65
N TRP A 50 -4.78 -25.94 -11.35
CA TRP A 50 -4.46 -24.56 -11.74
C TRP A 50 -5.54 -23.92 -12.60
N GLN A 51 -6.03 -24.65 -13.60
CA GLN A 51 -7.10 -24.13 -14.47
C GLN A 51 -8.42 -24.01 -13.73
N TYR A 52 -8.75 -24.95 -12.85
CA TYR A 52 -9.94 -24.86 -12.02
C TYR A 52 -9.92 -23.63 -11.12
N TYR A 53 -8.83 -23.43 -10.38
CA TYR A 53 -8.65 -22.24 -9.54
C TYR A 53 -8.71 -20.94 -10.38
N SER A 54 -8.08 -20.92 -11.55
CA SER A 54 -8.14 -19.78 -12.48
C SER A 54 -9.59 -19.46 -12.91
N ALA A 55 -10.36 -20.48 -13.29
CA ALA A 55 -11.77 -20.33 -13.65
C ALA A 55 -12.59 -19.74 -12.49
N LEU A 56 -12.42 -20.28 -11.28
CA LEU A 56 -13.11 -19.80 -10.07
C LEU A 56 -12.82 -18.32 -9.79
N ARG A 57 -11.56 -17.91 -9.91
CA ARG A 57 -11.15 -16.51 -9.71
C ARG A 57 -11.73 -15.57 -10.77
N ARG A 58 -11.81 -16.01 -12.04
CA ARG A 58 -12.39 -15.22 -13.13
C ARG A 58 -13.92 -15.13 -13.02
N ALA A 59 -14.56 -16.18 -12.53
CA ALA A 59 -15.99 -16.21 -12.18
C ALA A 59 -16.33 -15.39 -10.93
N ARG A 60 -15.34 -14.90 -10.17
CA ARG A 60 -15.52 -14.23 -8.86
C ARG A 60 -16.21 -15.11 -7.81
N LEU A 61 -15.99 -16.43 -7.90
CA LEU A 61 -16.44 -17.42 -6.93
C LEU A 61 -15.37 -17.58 -5.83
N ASP A 62 -15.23 -16.56 -4.99
CA ASP A 62 -14.10 -16.45 -4.05
C ASP A 62 -14.14 -17.53 -2.94
N ASP A 63 -15.32 -17.90 -2.45
CA ASP A 63 -15.48 -18.93 -1.42
C ASP A 63 -15.12 -20.33 -1.94
N GLU A 64 -15.44 -20.61 -3.20
CA GLU A 64 -15.06 -21.84 -3.90
C GLU A 64 -13.56 -21.85 -4.24
N ALA A 65 -13.01 -20.71 -4.67
CA ALA A 65 -11.58 -20.56 -4.93
C ALA A 65 -10.75 -20.82 -3.67
N ASP A 66 -11.23 -20.39 -2.50
CA ASP A 66 -10.63 -20.68 -1.20
C ASP A 66 -10.63 -22.16 -0.87
N LYS A 67 -11.77 -22.84 -1.04
CA LYS A 67 -11.87 -24.28 -0.79
C LYS A 67 -10.94 -25.04 -1.74
N CYS A 68 -10.90 -24.64 -3.02
CA CYS A 68 -9.96 -25.17 -4.00
C CYS A 68 -8.51 -24.93 -3.55
N ALA A 69 -8.22 -23.79 -2.94
CA ALA A 69 -6.91 -23.48 -2.42
C ALA A 69 -6.54 -24.30 -1.16
N ASP A 70 -7.51 -24.63 -0.31
CA ASP A 70 -7.27 -25.56 0.79
C ASP A 70 -7.02 -27.00 0.27
N ASP A 71 -7.61 -27.37 -0.86
CA ASP A 71 -7.42 -28.67 -1.47
C ASP A 71 -6.04 -28.83 -2.12
N PHE A 72 -5.59 -27.87 -2.96
CA PHE A 72 -4.32 -28.03 -3.67
C PHE A 72 -3.11 -28.08 -2.71
N VAL A 73 -3.19 -27.52 -1.51
CA VAL A 73 -2.07 -27.44 -0.57
C VAL A 73 -1.96 -28.72 0.24
N ARG A 74 -3.07 -29.45 0.33
CA ARG A 74 -3.13 -30.80 0.88
C ARG A 74 -2.65 -31.83 -0.15
N LEU A 75 -3.04 -31.68 -1.42
CA LEU A 75 -2.70 -32.61 -2.50
C LEU A 75 -1.27 -32.45 -3.00
N PHE A 76 -0.78 -31.20 -3.08
CA PHE A 76 0.53 -30.85 -3.60
C PHE A 76 1.35 -30.06 -2.55
N PRO A 77 1.67 -30.67 -1.39
CA PRO A 77 2.23 -29.95 -0.24
C PRO A 77 3.65 -29.42 -0.46
N ASN A 78 4.28 -29.68 -1.60
CA ASN A 78 5.62 -29.19 -1.96
C ASN A 78 5.61 -28.26 -3.18
N ASP A 79 4.43 -28.01 -3.77
CA ASP A 79 4.32 -27.10 -4.91
C ASP A 79 4.28 -25.65 -4.40
N VAL A 80 5.37 -24.93 -4.64
CA VAL A 80 5.53 -23.52 -4.23
C VAL A 80 4.41 -22.65 -4.79
N GLY A 81 3.99 -22.89 -6.04
CA GLY A 81 2.96 -22.09 -6.69
C GLY A 81 1.63 -22.22 -5.97
N PHE A 82 1.19 -23.44 -5.67
CA PHE A 82 -0.04 -23.66 -4.91
C PHE A 82 0.05 -23.13 -3.47
N ILE A 83 1.18 -23.33 -2.81
CA ILE A 83 1.40 -22.79 -1.47
C ILE A 83 1.29 -21.25 -1.48
N LEU A 84 1.88 -20.57 -2.46
CA LEU A 84 1.80 -19.11 -2.56
C LEU A 84 0.38 -18.64 -2.85
N GLN A 85 -0.36 -19.34 -3.71
CA GLN A 85 -1.76 -18.99 -3.95
C GLN A 85 -2.61 -19.14 -2.69
N TRP A 86 -2.40 -20.24 -1.93
CA TRP A 86 -3.07 -20.45 -0.66
C TRP A 86 -2.85 -19.29 0.32
N THR A 87 -1.63 -18.79 0.42
CA THR A 87 -1.30 -17.65 1.30
C THR A 87 -1.80 -16.31 0.75
N ARG A 88 -1.87 -16.13 -0.58
CA ARG A 88 -2.32 -14.89 -1.22
C ARG A 88 -3.84 -14.70 -1.22
N CYS A 89 -4.62 -15.79 -1.11
CA CYS A 89 -6.08 -15.71 -1.02
C CYS A 89 -6.57 -14.83 0.15
N THR A 90 -5.82 -14.81 1.25
CA THR A 90 -6.11 -14.00 2.43
C THR A 90 -5.62 -12.57 2.30
N ASP A 91 -4.54 -12.33 1.53
CA ASP A 91 -4.02 -10.99 1.27
C ASP A 91 -5.01 -10.15 0.44
N ALA A 92 -5.66 -10.77 -0.54
CA ALA A 92 -6.67 -10.11 -1.38
C ALA A 92 -7.80 -9.49 -0.55
N ARG A 93 -8.19 -10.17 0.53
CA ARG A 93 -9.24 -9.74 1.46
C ARG A 93 -8.71 -8.94 2.67
N ALA A 94 -7.41 -8.63 2.68
CA ALA A 94 -6.74 -7.97 3.79
C ALA A 94 -6.97 -8.69 5.14
N ASP A 95 -6.99 -10.03 5.11
CA ASP A 95 -6.95 -10.86 6.32
C ASP A 95 -5.49 -11.16 6.68
N TRP A 96 -4.81 -10.13 7.17
CA TRP A 96 -3.37 -10.15 7.45
C TRP A 96 -2.99 -11.16 8.54
N ASN A 97 -3.85 -11.37 9.53
CA ASN A 97 -3.61 -12.34 10.59
C ASN A 97 -3.59 -13.77 10.04
N GLU A 98 -4.60 -14.13 9.25
CA GLU A 98 -4.66 -15.45 8.63
C GLU A 98 -3.54 -15.64 7.60
N SER A 99 -3.27 -14.61 6.80
CA SER A 99 -2.14 -14.54 5.87
C SER A 99 -0.80 -14.87 6.54
N LEU A 100 -0.49 -14.22 7.67
CA LEU A 100 0.72 -14.49 8.44
C LEU A 100 0.72 -15.90 9.03
N ARG A 101 -0.40 -16.35 9.60
CA ARG A 101 -0.53 -17.71 10.16
C ARG A 101 -0.23 -18.77 9.10
N ARG A 102 -0.76 -18.62 7.88
CA ARG A 102 -0.54 -19.55 6.76
C ARG A 102 0.92 -19.57 6.33
N ARG A 103 1.56 -18.40 6.18
CA ARG A 103 2.99 -18.29 5.82
C ARG A 103 3.90 -18.87 6.89
N GLU A 104 3.64 -18.58 8.17
CA GLU A 104 4.40 -19.17 9.28
C GLU A 104 4.25 -20.70 9.34
N TRP A 105 3.07 -21.23 9.04
CA TRP A 105 2.85 -22.68 8.95
C TRP A 105 3.70 -23.30 7.85
N MET A 106 3.81 -22.63 6.69
CA MET A 106 4.62 -23.10 5.57
C MET A 106 6.11 -22.98 5.81
N LEU A 107 6.58 -21.89 6.42
CA LEU A 107 7.98 -21.70 6.76
C LEU A 107 8.48 -22.69 7.83
N LYS A 108 7.58 -23.32 8.60
CA LYS A 108 7.92 -24.45 9.48
C LYS A 108 8.16 -25.76 8.73
N LYS A 109 7.59 -25.90 7.53
CA LYS A 109 7.69 -27.11 6.69
C LYS A 109 8.73 -26.99 5.59
N HIS A 110 8.89 -25.79 5.06
CA HIS A 110 9.77 -25.48 3.94
C HIS A 110 10.77 -24.42 4.37
N ASN A 111 12.05 -24.73 4.21
CA ASN A 111 13.13 -23.86 4.65
C ASN A 111 13.78 -23.15 3.44
N PRO A 112 13.62 -21.81 3.31
CA PRO A 112 14.23 -21.05 2.21
C PRO A 112 15.76 -21.14 2.14
N PHE A 113 16.45 -21.40 3.27
CA PHE A 113 17.90 -21.63 3.29
C PHE A 113 18.31 -22.91 2.56
N SER A 114 17.41 -23.91 2.49
CA SER A 114 17.65 -25.16 1.77
C SER A 114 17.06 -25.18 0.37
N ASN A 115 16.02 -24.39 0.12
CA ASN A 115 15.38 -24.27 -1.18
C ASN A 115 14.88 -22.84 -1.38
N ILE A 116 15.61 -22.08 -2.19
CA ILE A 116 15.38 -20.65 -2.44
C ILE A 116 14.01 -20.36 -3.06
N HIS A 117 13.38 -21.34 -3.72
CA HIS A 117 12.04 -21.15 -4.30
C HIS A 117 10.96 -20.85 -3.25
N PHE A 118 11.23 -21.11 -1.97
CA PHE A 118 10.33 -20.72 -0.86
C PHE A 118 10.62 -19.31 -0.29
N LEU A 119 11.63 -18.60 -0.78
CA LEU A 119 11.92 -17.22 -0.37
C LEU A 119 10.72 -16.26 -0.53
N PRO A 120 9.85 -16.39 -1.55
CA PRO A 120 8.63 -15.59 -1.64
C PRO A 120 7.70 -15.71 -0.42
N LEU A 121 7.70 -16.83 0.31
CA LEU A 121 6.96 -16.92 1.57
C LEU A 121 7.48 -15.98 2.65
N VAL A 122 8.75 -15.60 2.57
CA VAL A 122 9.38 -14.64 3.48
C VAL A 122 9.07 -13.21 3.03
N THR A 123 9.31 -12.89 1.76
CA THR A 123 9.13 -11.51 1.26
C THR A 123 7.66 -11.10 1.26
N GLU A 124 6.73 -12.02 1.05
CA GLU A 124 5.30 -11.74 1.11
C GLU A 124 4.75 -11.62 2.54
N CYS A 125 5.54 -11.89 3.59
CA CYS A 125 5.18 -11.51 4.95
C CYS A 125 5.30 -9.99 5.17
N PHE A 126 6.07 -9.26 4.34
CA PHE A 126 6.39 -7.87 4.62
C PHE A 126 5.16 -6.97 4.67
N LEU A 127 4.29 -7.03 3.66
CA LEU A 127 3.08 -6.21 3.63
C LEU A 127 2.15 -6.51 4.83
N PRO A 128 1.76 -7.77 5.12
CA PRO A 128 0.98 -8.08 6.32
C PRO A 128 1.60 -7.57 7.63
N LEU A 129 2.93 -7.63 7.79
CA LEU A 129 3.62 -7.11 8.98
C LEU A 129 3.60 -5.59 9.07
N VAL A 130 3.68 -4.89 7.94
CA VAL A 130 3.55 -3.43 7.86
C VAL A 130 2.12 -2.99 8.17
N GLU A 131 1.12 -3.69 7.65
CA GLU A 131 -0.29 -3.39 7.87
C GLU A 131 -0.71 -3.65 9.33
N THR A 132 -0.22 -4.75 9.92
CA THR A 132 -0.47 -5.10 11.34
C THR A 132 0.46 -4.37 12.32
N LYS A 133 1.36 -3.52 11.83
CA LYS A 133 2.35 -2.77 12.64
C LYS A 133 3.27 -3.67 13.48
N ASN A 134 3.51 -4.91 13.04
CA ASN A 134 4.45 -5.83 13.69
C ASN A 134 5.89 -5.65 13.17
N LEU A 135 6.41 -4.45 13.39
CA LEU A 135 7.73 -4.03 12.91
C LEU A 135 8.91 -4.70 13.61
N PRO A 136 8.84 -5.04 14.91
CA PRO A 136 9.87 -5.87 15.53
C PRO A 136 10.04 -7.22 14.81
N TYR A 137 8.93 -7.86 14.41
CA TYR A 137 9.01 -9.12 13.68
C TYR A 137 9.44 -8.93 12.23
N LEU A 138 9.00 -7.86 11.55
CA LEU A 138 9.51 -7.48 10.24
C LEU A 138 11.03 -7.33 10.25
N ASN A 139 11.57 -6.57 11.20
CA ASN A 139 13.00 -6.38 11.35
C ASN A 139 13.74 -7.70 11.58
N LYS A 140 13.18 -8.57 12.44
CA LYS A 140 13.73 -9.91 12.70
C LYS A 140 13.82 -10.74 11.41
N ILE A 141 12.76 -10.79 10.62
CA ILE A 141 12.73 -11.55 9.37
C ILE A 141 13.72 -10.96 8.34
N VAL A 142 13.70 -9.65 8.12
CA VAL A 142 14.62 -9.00 7.18
C VAL A 142 16.08 -9.28 7.57
N THR A 143 16.39 -9.23 8.86
CA THR A 143 17.74 -9.53 9.37
C THR A 143 18.11 -11.00 9.18
N GLN A 144 17.19 -11.91 9.49
CA GLN A 144 17.42 -13.35 9.40
C GLN A 144 17.74 -13.79 7.95
N TYR A 145 17.02 -13.24 6.97
CA TYR A 145 17.12 -13.65 5.57
C TYR A 145 17.97 -12.70 4.70
N TRP A 146 18.69 -11.75 5.33
CA TRP A 146 19.43 -10.68 4.62
C TRP A 146 20.26 -11.20 3.46
N GLU A 147 21.11 -12.20 3.71
CA GLU A 147 22.01 -12.76 2.69
C GLU A 147 21.26 -13.49 1.57
N LEU A 148 20.09 -14.07 1.85
CA LEU A 148 19.31 -14.81 0.85
C LEU A 148 18.67 -13.89 -0.19
N PHE A 149 18.37 -12.63 0.15
CA PHE A 149 17.74 -11.69 -0.77
C PHE A 149 18.63 -11.33 -1.97
N PHE A 150 19.93 -11.58 -1.87
CA PHE A 150 20.90 -11.30 -2.93
C PHE A 150 21.21 -12.51 -3.82
N VAL A 151 20.60 -13.67 -3.55
CA VAL A 151 20.84 -14.90 -4.33
C VAL A 151 20.04 -14.91 -5.64
N ASP A 152 18.80 -14.40 -5.64
CA ASP A 152 17.90 -14.43 -6.81
C ASP A 152 17.63 -13.03 -7.40
N GLY A 153 18.15 -11.94 -6.82
CA GLY A 153 18.07 -10.56 -7.34
C GLY A 153 16.67 -9.93 -7.44
N LYS A 154 15.60 -10.74 -7.47
CA LYS A 154 14.19 -10.37 -7.70
C LYS A 154 13.45 -9.91 -6.44
N CYS A 155 14.11 -9.93 -5.29
CA CYS A 155 13.50 -9.53 -4.01
C CYS A 155 13.75 -8.06 -3.66
N GLY A 156 14.57 -7.34 -4.44
CA GLY A 156 15.08 -6.02 -4.06
C GLY A 156 13.98 -5.00 -3.77
N ALA A 157 12.95 -4.90 -4.61
CA ALA A 157 11.83 -3.99 -4.39
C ALA A 157 11.07 -4.28 -3.08
N ALA A 158 10.73 -5.55 -2.84
CA ALA A 158 10.03 -5.95 -1.62
C ALA A 158 10.84 -5.66 -0.36
N VAL A 159 12.14 -5.97 -0.38
CA VAL A 159 13.05 -5.70 0.74
C VAL A 159 13.24 -4.20 0.94
N TYR A 160 13.34 -3.41 -0.13
CA TYR A 160 13.43 -1.96 -0.05
C TYR A 160 12.22 -1.35 0.68
N TYR A 161 11.01 -1.79 0.34
CA TYR A 161 9.79 -1.35 1.02
C TYR A 161 9.70 -1.79 2.48
N ALA A 162 10.15 -3.01 2.80
CA ALA A 162 10.24 -3.46 4.18
C ALA A 162 11.16 -2.58 5.01
N LEU A 163 12.33 -2.21 4.45
CA LEU A 163 13.27 -1.32 5.09
C LEU A 163 12.75 0.12 5.19
N GLU A 164 12.00 0.60 4.19
CA GLU A 164 11.30 1.89 4.24
C GLU A 164 10.32 1.93 5.42
N ALA A 165 9.53 0.87 5.61
CA ALA A 165 8.61 0.75 6.74
C ALA A 165 9.31 0.68 8.10
N LEU A 166 10.55 0.17 8.14
CA LEU A 166 11.40 0.18 9.33
C LEU A 166 12.14 1.52 9.53
N GLY A 167 12.10 2.43 8.56
CA GLY A 167 12.92 3.64 8.53
C GLY A 167 14.42 3.36 8.50
N ASP A 168 14.84 2.20 7.97
CA ASP A 168 16.23 1.79 7.93
C ASP A 168 16.92 2.20 6.62
N TYR A 169 17.15 3.51 6.50
CA TYR A 169 17.79 4.09 5.31
C TYR A 169 19.19 3.52 5.05
N ARG A 170 19.91 3.10 6.10
CA ARG A 170 21.27 2.56 5.94
C ARG A 170 21.24 1.22 5.23
N ARG A 171 20.34 0.31 5.64
CA ARG A 171 20.15 -0.96 4.92
C ARG A 171 19.51 -0.76 3.55
N GLN A 172 18.69 0.27 3.33
CA GLN A 172 18.20 0.59 1.98
C GLN A 172 19.35 0.95 1.04
N ILE A 173 20.30 1.77 1.50
CA ILE A 173 21.50 2.13 0.73
C ILE A 173 22.37 0.89 0.49
N GLU A 174 22.62 0.07 1.52
CA GLU A 174 23.39 -1.17 1.41
C GLU A 174 22.75 -2.15 0.42
N LEU A 175 21.42 -2.33 0.46
CA LEU A 175 20.66 -3.14 -0.47
C LEU A 175 20.92 -2.70 -1.91
N CYS A 176 20.81 -1.39 -2.18
CA CYS A 176 21.05 -0.86 -3.53
C CYS A 176 22.50 -1.05 -3.95
N ASP A 177 23.48 -0.77 -3.08
CA ASP A 177 24.90 -0.95 -3.36
C ASP A 177 25.23 -2.41 -3.72
N ARG A 178 24.71 -3.36 -2.95
CA ARG A 178 24.91 -4.79 -3.20
C ARG A 178 24.25 -5.23 -4.50
N LEU A 179 23.00 -4.84 -4.76
CA LEU A 179 22.31 -5.21 -6.00
C LEU A 179 23.02 -4.64 -7.24
N LEU A 180 23.41 -3.36 -7.20
CA LEU A 180 24.17 -2.73 -8.29
C LEU A 180 25.51 -3.44 -8.54
N SER A 181 26.16 -3.95 -7.49
CA SER A 181 27.41 -4.70 -7.65
C SER A 181 27.25 -6.07 -8.33
N THR A 182 26.02 -6.60 -8.42
CA THR A 182 25.73 -7.89 -9.06
C THR A 182 25.34 -7.76 -10.54
N ILE A 183 25.14 -6.54 -11.04
CA ILE A 183 24.69 -6.31 -12.41
C ILE A 183 25.90 -6.18 -13.34
N GLU A 184 26.15 -7.21 -14.17
CA GLU A 184 27.35 -7.29 -15.01
C GLU A 184 27.33 -6.34 -16.23
N ASP A 185 26.15 -6.04 -16.77
CA ASP A 185 26.00 -5.21 -17.98
C ASP A 185 26.04 -3.70 -17.70
N GLY A 186 26.20 -3.31 -16.44
CA GLY A 186 26.19 -1.92 -15.99
C GLY A 186 24.79 -1.28 -15.98
N SER A 187 23.72 -2.04 -16.21
CA SER A 187 22.35 -1.56 -16.04
C SER A 187 22.10 -1.16 -14.58
N SER A 188 21.41 -0.05 -14.37
CA SER A 188 20.87 0.32 -13.05
C SER A 188 19.49 -0.28 -12.80
N VAL A 189 18.87 -0.85 -13.83
CA VAL A 189 17.45 -1.23 -13.84
C VAL A 189 17.29 -2.74 -13.78
N VAL A 190 16.60 -3.22 -12.74
CA VAL A 190 16.23 -4.65 -12.59
C VAL A 190 14.72 -4.73 -12.40
N GLU A 191 14.04 -5.50 -13.24
CA GLU A 191 12.57 -5.65 -13.24
C GLU A 191 11.80 -4.31 -13.33
N GLY A 192 12.40 -3.32 -14.00
CA GLY A 192 11.82 -1.97 -14.17
C GLY A 192 12.14 -1.00 -13.02
N VAL A 193 12.86 -1.45 -11.99
CA VAL A 193 13.26 -0.64 -10.83
C VAL A 193 14.68 -0.11 -11.02
N ASP A 194 14.86 1.21 -10.97
CA ASP A 194 16.19 1.82 -11.02
C ASP A 194 16.82 1.91 -9.61
N TYR A 195 17.85 1.11 -9.37
CA TYR A 195 18.53 1.01 -8.08
C TYR A 195 19.54 2.14 -7.83
N ILE A 196 20.01 2.86 -8.86
CA ILE A 196 20.80 4.08 -8.68
C ILE A 196 19.89 5.17 -8.11
N ASN A 197 18.69 5.32 -8.68
CA ASN A 197 17.73 6.32 -8.23
C ASN A 197 17.13 5.97 -6.86
N LEU A 198 16.84 4.69 -6.58
CA LEU A 198 16.45 4.25 -5.22
C LEU A 198 17.52 4.55 -4.17
N ARG A 199 18.79 4.33 -4.52
CA ARG A 199 19.92 4.65 -3.65
C ARG A 199 19.98 6.15 -3.37
N ALA A 200 19.87 6.98 -4.41
CA ALA A 200 19.85 8.44 -4.27
C ALA A 200 18.68 8.93 -3.40
N LEU A 201 17.50 8.31 -3.55
CA LEU A 201 16.33 8.55 -2.69
C LEU A 201 16.63 8.21 -1.23
N ALA A 202 17.14 7.01 -0.94
CA ALA A 202 17.45 6.59 0.43
C ALA A 202 18.53 7.45 1.10
N MET A 203 19.55 7.87 0.34
CA MET A 203 20.56 8.83 0.82
C MET A 203 19.95 10.19 1.15
N SER A 204 19.07 10.69 0.28
CA SER A 204 18.39 11.98 0.48
C SER A 204 17.47 11.92 1.70
N ALA A 205 16.72 10.83 1.85
CA ALA A 205 15.86 10.60 3.01
C ALA A 205 16.64 10.55 4.32
N LEU A 206 17.77 9.82 4.37
CA LEU A 206 18.65 9.80 5.53
C LEU A 206 19.18 11.20 5.88
N ASN A 207 19.60 11.96 4.86
CA ASN A 207 20.13 13.32 5.05
C ASN A 207 19.04 14.27 5.59
N TYR A 208 17.87 14.28 4.97
CA TYR A 208 16.77 15.15 5.40
C TYR A 208 16.25 14.76 6.78
N HIS A 209 16.07 13.47 7.06
CA HIS A 209 15.70 12.98 8.37
C HIS A 209 16.70 13.42 9.45
N THR A 210 18.00 13.28 9.18
CA THR A 210 19.07 13.72 10.09
C THR A 210 19.05 15.22 10.32
N LEU A 211 18.92 16.02 9.26
CA LEU A 211 18.90 17.48 9.34
C LEU A 211 17.68 17.99 10.12
N LEU A 212 16.50 17.45 9.83
CA LEU A 212 15.25 17.84 10.49
C LEU A 212 15.23 17.42 11.96
N ASN A 213 15.76 16.25 12.30
CA ASN A 213 15.88 15.80 13.69
C ASN A 213 16.94 16.55 14.50
N ALA A 214 17.88 17.23 13.83
CA ALA A 214 18.83 18.11 14.50
C ALA A 214 18.27 19.52 14.79
N GLN A 215 17.10 19.88 14.26
CA GLN A 215 16.48 21.18 14.51
C GLN A 215 15.97 21.29 15.96
N LYS A 216 16.20 22.44 16.59
CA LYS A 216 15.76 22.71 17.97
C LYS A 216 14.23 22.78 18.09
N GLU A 217 13.58 23.42 17.13
CA GLU A 217 12.14 23.48 17.01
C GLU A 217 11.71 22.75 15.76
N ARG A 218 11.00 21.65 15.97
CA ARG A 218 10.66 20.74 14.89
C ARG A 218 9.30 21.12 14.30
N VAL A 219 9.32 21.57 13.05
CA VAL A 219 8.11 21.76 12.27
C VAL A 219 7.44 20.41 12.04
N SER A 220 6.18 20.29 12.44
CA SER A 220 5.39 19.08 12.21
C SER A 220 4.84 19.07 10.79
N VAL A 221 5.39 18.24 9.92
CA VAL A 221 4.82 18.02 8.57
C VAL A 221 3.64 17.07 8.70
N LEU A 222 2.46 17.52 8.27
CA LEU A 222 1.21 16.78 8.31
C LEU A 222 0.64 16.69 6.90
N SER A 223 0.25 15.49 6.48
CA SER A 223 -0.40 15.33 5.19
C SER A 223 -1.85 15.84 5.26
N LEU A 224 -2.31 16.37 4.13
CA LEU A 224 -3.68 16.73 3.86
C LEU A 224 -3.91 16.38 2.39
N GLY A 225 -5.08 15.91 1.97
CA GLY A 225 -5.23 15.71 0.54
C GLY A 225 -6.36 14.83 0.10
N GLN A 226 -6.58 14.91 -1.20
CA GLN A 226 -7.51 14.07 -1.94
C GLN A 226 -6.91 12.71 -2.30
N SER A 227 -5.63 12.50 -1.99
CA SER A 227 -4.91 11.24 -2.15
C SER A 227 -3.81 11.13 -1.10
N CYS A 228 -3.21 9.94 -1.00
CA CYS A 228 -2.13 9.64 -0.07
C CYS A 228 -0.74 10.16 -0.50
N LEU A 229 -0.62 10.81 -1.68
CA LEU A 229 0.66 11.32 -2.18
C LEU A 229 1.41 12.21 -1.16
N PRO A 230 0.79 13.21 -0.50
CA PRO A 230 1.54 14.10 0.39
C PRO A 230 2.19 13.36 1.54
N TYR A 231 1.52 12.32 2.07
CA TYR A 231 2.10 11.40 3.04
C TYR A 231 3.23 10.58 2.42
N THR A 232 3.00 9.94 1.27
CA THR A 232 3.98 9.04 0.64
C THR A 232 5.27 9.76 0.25
N ILE A 233 5.21 10.95 -0.34
CA ILE A 233 6.42 11.71 -0.70
C ILE A 233 7.15 12.17 0.55
N ALA A 234 6.43 12.72 1.54
CA ALA A 234 7.06 13.16 2.78
C ALA A 234 7.76 11.98 3.50
N ASN A 235 7.14 10.81 3.48
CA ASN A 235 7.72 9.58 3.99
C ASN A 235 8.98 9.16 3.24
N ARG A 236 8.85 8.91 1.93
CA ARG A 236 9.90 8.40 1.05
C ARG A 236 11.17 9.26 1.09
N TRP A 237 11.00 10.57 1.30
CA TRP A 237 12.08 11.54 1.37
C TRP A 237 12.51 11.90 2.81
N GLY A 238 12.07 11.14 3.83
CA GLY A 238 12.53 11.32 5.21
C GLY A 238 12.13 12.66 5.85
N LEU A 239 11.05 13.29 5.36
CA LEU A 239 10.55 14.57 5.88
C LEU A 239 9.64 14.43 7.10
N ILE A 240 9.13 13.22 7.34
CA ILE A 240 8.35 12.85 8.52
C ILE A 240 9.07 11.73 9.28
N ASP A 241 8.81 11.62 10.58
CA ASP A 241 9.21 10.44 11.34
C ASP A 241 8.30 9.28 10.97
N TYR A 242 8.70 8.57 9.94
CA TYR A 242 8.15 7.27 9.65
C TYR A 242 9.28 6.26 9.70
N ALA A 243 9.45 5.72 10.91
CA ALA A 243 10.25 4.56 11.22
C ALA A 243 9.44 3.76 12.24
N GLY A 244 8.26 3.30 11.82
CA GLY A 244 7.43 2.48 12.66
C GLY A 244 6.66 3.13 13.79
N ASP A 245 6.37 4.43 13.66
CA ASP A 245 5.53 5.11 14.63
C ASP A 245 4.04 4.79 14.41
N ALA A 246 3.33 4.56 15.51
CA ALA A 246 1.90 4.30 15.57
C ALA A 246 1.06 5.58 15.39
N ASP A 247 1.71 6.70 15.11
CA ASP A 247 1.16 8.06 15.18
C ASP A 247 0.82 8.67 13.82
N ILE A 248 0.33 7.83 12.90
CA ILE A 248 -0.32 8.29 11.67
C ILE A 248 -1.63 9.01 12.00
N THR A 249 -1.94 10.02 11.21
CA THR A 249 -3.13 10.86 11.33
C THR A 249 -4.30 10.33 10.51
N ILE A 250 -5.47 10.95 10.65
CA ILE A 250 -6.65 10.58 9.87
C ILE A 250 -6.50 10.95 8.38
N PHE A 251 -5.71 11.97 8.07
CA PHE A 251 -5.41 12.39 6.71
C PHE A 251 -4.32 11.55 6.06
N ASP A 252 -3.41 11.00 6.85
CA ASP A 252 -2.41 10.07 6.35
C ASP A 252 -3.12 8.85 5.79
N LEU A 253 -2.88 8.61 4.50
CA LEU A 253 -3.48 7.50 3.75
C LEU A 253 -5.01 7.62 3.52
N GLY A 254 -5.61 8.76 3.88
CA GLY A 254 -7.03 9.04 3.64
C GLY A 254 -7.27 9.82 2.34
N ALA A 255 -8.37 9.52 1.64
CA ALA A 255 -8.77 10.22 0.42
C ALA A 255 -9.88 11.25 0.70
N PHE A 256 -9.50 12.45 1.13
CA PHE A 256 -10.43 13.54 1.47
C PHE A 256 -10.81 14.34 0.23
N SER A 257 -11.90 13.93 -0.44
CA SER A 257 -12.41 14.58 -1.65
C SER A 257 -12.84 16.03 -1.43
N ARG A 258 -12.82 16.86 -2.48
CA ARG A 258 -13.27 18.26 -2.45
C ARG A 258 -12.62 19.03 -1.29
N ASN A 259 -13.42 19.74 -0.51
CA ASN A 259 -13.00 20.55 0.62
C ASN A 259 -13.14 19.80 1.97
N SER A 260 -13.44 18.50 1.95
CA SER A 260 -13.83 17.73 3.16
C SER A 260 -12.76 17.69 4.25
N ALA A 261 -11.49 17.89 3.90
CA ALA A 261 -10.42 18.01 4.89
C ALA A 261 -10.53 19.30 5.72
N ALA A 262 -10.87 20.44 5.07
CA ALA A 262 -11.13 21.70 5.78
C ALA A 262 -12.39 21.59 6.65
N ASP A 263 -13.45 20.96 6.14
CA ASP A 263 -14.68 20.72 6.90
C ASP A 263 -14.40 19.87 8.16
N ALA A 264 -13.58 18.83 8.03
CA ALA A 264 -13.17 17.98 9.15
C ALA A 264 -12.44 18.78 10.23
N ILE A 265 -11.47 19.62 9.84
CA ILE A 265 -10.70 20.46 10.78
C ILE A 265 -11.61 21.48 11.46
N ARG A 266 -12.45 22.18 10.70
CA ARG A 266 -13.36 23.23 11.22
C ARG A 266 -14.42 22.69 12.18
N SER A 267 -14.85 21.45 11.97
CA SER A 267 -15.85 20.78 12.81
C SER A 267 -15.23 19.96 13.94
N ASP A 268 -13.92 20.09 14.17
CA ASP A 268 -13.13 19.31 15.12
C ASP A 268 -13.42 17.80 15.02
N PHE A 269 -13.51 17.31 13.78
CA PHE A 269 -13.77 15.91 13.43
C PHE A 269 -15.06 15.32 14.03
N SER A 270 -15.99 16.14 14.53
CA SER A 270 -17.20 15.68 15.24
C SER A 270 -17.97 14.59 14.50
N SER A 271 -18.11 14.73 13.17
CA SER A 271 -18.76 13.73 12.31
C SER A 271 -17.99 12.40 12.23
N TYR A 272 -16.65 12.44 12.22
CA TYR A 272 -15.78 11.25 12.10
C TYR A 272 -15.69 10.45 13.41
N LEU A 273 -16.09 11.04 14.53
CA LEU A 273 -16.11 10.38 15.84
C LEU A 273 -17.45 9.68 16.14
N GLN A 274 -18.43 9.77 15.23
CA GLN A 274 -19.77 9.19 15.34
C GLN A 274 -19.86 7.88 14.54
N PRO A 275 -19.98 6.71 15.18
CA PRO A 275 -20.07 5.43 14.50
C PRO A 275 -21.20 5.35 13.46
N GLU A 276 -22.34 5.99 13.73
CA GLU A 276 -23.52 6.04 12.87
C GLU A 276 -23.25 6.73 11.52
N ASN A 277 -22.21 7.55 11.42
CA ASN A 277 -21.81 8.20 10.17
C ASN A 277 -20.99 7.30 9.27
N TYR A 278 -20.80 6.03 9.63
CA TYR A 278 -20.09 5.06 8.83
C TYR A 278 -21.02 3.99 8.25
N TYR A 279 -20.61 3.42 7.12
CA TYR A 279 -21.13 2.15 6.63
C TYR A 279 -19.99 1.32 6.07
N GLN A 280 -20.19 0.00 6.09
CA GLN A 280 -19.26 -0.96 5.52
C GLN A 280 -19.70 -1.30 4.10
N GLY A 281 -18.77 -1.21 3.15
CA GLY A 281 -18.88 -1.76 1.82
C GLY A 281 -17.77 -2.80 1.57
N VAL A 282 -17.50 -3.05 0.30
CA VAL A 282 -16.37 -3.87 -0.16
C VAL A 282 -15.60 -3.12 -1.21
N ASP A 283 -14.28 -3.31 -1.24
CA ASP A 283 -13.43 -2.79 -2.31
C ASP A 283 -13.52 -3.69 -3.58
N PRO A 284 -12.89 -3.30 -4.70
CA PRO A 284 -12.92 -4.11 -5.93
C PRO A 284 -12.33 -5.53 -5.80
N SER A 285 -11.55 -5.79 -4.75
CA SER A 285 -10.99 -7.11 -4.40
C SER A 285 -11.83 -7.90 -3.40
N GLY A 286 -12.98 -7.37 -3.00
CA GLY A 286 -13.90 -8.02 -2.06
C GLY A 286 -13.53 -7.84 -0.59
N ALA A 287 -12.50 -7.04 -0.26
CA ALA A 287 -12.14 -6.79 1.13
C ALA A 287 -13.14 -5.82 1.77
N PRO A 288 -13.59 -6.07 3.02
CA PRO A 288 -14.38 -5.11 3.78
C PRO A 288 -13.71 -3.74 3.83
N GLN A 289 -14.47 -2.67 3.60
CA GLN A 289 -13.97 -1.29 3.62
C GLN A 289 -14.98 -0.36 4.28
N MET A 290 -14.49 0.61 5.05
CA MET A 290 -15.33 1.60 5.74
C MET A 290 -15.42 2.91 4.95
N PHE A 291 -16.61 3.50 4.97
CA PHE A 291 -16.94 4.75 4.30
C PHE A 291 -17.61 5.72 5.28
N HIS A 292 -17.19 6.98 5.26
CA HIS A 292 -17.82 8.05 6.03
C HIS A 292 -18.92 8.71 5.19
N LYS A 293 -20.19 8.49 5.58
CA LYS A 293 -21.40 8.92 4.83
C LYS A 293 -21.38 10.41 4.48
N PRO A 294 -21.08 11.33 5.41
CA PRO A 294 -21.22 12.77 5.13
C PRO A 294 -20.20 13.31 4.14
N SER A 295 -18.94 12.85 4.19
CA SER A 295 -17.88 13.36 3.32
C SER A 295 -17.62 12.49 2.08
N GLY A 296 -18.09 11.24 2.08
CA GLY A 296 -17.75 10.24 1.06
C GLY A 296 -16.31 9.74 1.15
N VAL A 297 -15.59 10.06 2.22
CA VAL A 297 -14.23 9.53 2.46
C VAL A 297 -14.30 8.03 2.63
N HIS A 298 -13.45 7.31 1.91
CA HIS A 298 -13.22 5.89 2.09
C HIS A 298 -11.83 5.64 2.67
N PHE A 299 -11.72 4.65 3.54
CA PHE A 299 -10.48 4.31 4.24
C PHE A 299 -9.82 3.12 3.54
N GLY A 300 -9.04 3.41 2.48
CA GLY A 300 -8.38 2.41 1.62
C GLY A 300 -7.33 1.55 2.32
N HIS A 301 -6.67 2.12 3.33
CA HIS A 301 -5.60 1.45 4.06
C HIS A 301 -6.11 0.78 5.35
N GLU A 302 -7.27 1.20 5.87
CA GLU A 302 -7.92 0.57 7.03
C GLU A 302 -9.02 -0.41 6.58
N ARG A 303 -8.64 -1.35 5.71
CA ARG A 303 -9.54 -2.35 5.13
C ARG A 303 -9.28 -3.76 5.67
N GLY A 304 -10.21 -4.66 5.41
CA GLY A 304 -10.11 -6.07 5.79
C GLY A 304 -10.56 -6.36 7.21
N ARG A 305 -10.87 -7.63 7.48
CA ARG A 305 -11.35 -8.08 8.80
C ARG A 305 -10.32 -7.88 9.90
N THR A 306 -9.03 -7.96 9.58
CA THR A 306 -7.95 -7.76 10.57
C THR A 306 -8.01 -6.36 11.19
N ILE A 307 -8.34 -5.32 10.42
CA ILE A 307 -8.38 -3.93 10.90
C ILE A 307 -9.79 -3.52 11.34
N ILE A 308 -10.80 -3.90 10.55
CA ILE A 308 -12.18 -3.48 10.80
C ILE A 308 -12.78 -4.23 11.99
N GLY A 309 -12.50 -5.52 12.11
CA GLY A 309 -13.14 -6.40 13.10
C GLY A 309 -14.61 -6.68 12.77
N ASP A 310 -15.21 -7.62 13.51
CA ASP A 310 -16.59 -8.06 13.27
C ASP A 310 -17.64 -7.01 13.71
N ASP A 311 -17.33 -6.23 14.75
CA ASP A 311 -18.22 -5.23 15.33
C ASP A 311 -17.80 -3.78 15.03
N GLN A 312 -16.77 -3.59 14.19
CA GLN A 312 -16.21 -2.29 13.80
C GLN A 312 -15.58 -1.48 14.97
N SER A 313 -15.52 -2.03 16.19
CA SER A 313 -14.99 -1.32 17.36
C SER A 313 -13.50 -1.00 17.23
N ALA A 314 -12.73 -1.92 16.63
CA ALA A 314 -11.32 -1.75 16.33
C ALA A 314 -11.10 -0.60 15.34
N PHE A 315 -11.93 -0.52 14.29
CA PHE A 315 -11.92 0.57 13.32
C PHE A 315 -12.22 1.91 13.97
N HIS A 316 -13.32 2.05 14.73
CA HIS A 316 -13.66 3.32 15.37
C HIS A 316 -12.59 3.77 16.38
N SER A 317 -12.01 2.83 17.11
CA SER A 317 -10.88 3.10 18.01
C SER A 317 -9.64 3.59 17.24
N LEU A 318 -9.37 3.03 16.07
CA LEU A 318 -8.29 3.46 15.18
C LEU A 318 -8.53 4.87 14.64
N ILE A 319 -9.73 5.16 14.13
CA ILE A 319 -10.10 6.50 13.64
C ILE A 319 -9.95 7.53 14.75
N LYS A 320 -10.43 7.23 15.96
CA LYS A 320 -10.25 8.14 17.11
C LYS A 320 -8.77 8.41 17.40
N ARG A 321 -7.92 7.36 17.45
CA ARG A 321 -6.47 7.55 17.66
C ARG A 321 -5.83 8.40 16.58
N LYS A 322 -6.23 8.22 15.32
CA LYS A 322 -5.77 9.00 14.17
C LYS A 322 -6.20 10.47 14.24
N VAL A 323 -7.42 10.75 14.70
CA VAL A 323 -7.91 12.11 15.00
C VAL A 323 -7.10 12.72 16.14
N ASP A 324 -6.96 12.00 17.25
CA ASP A 324 -6.22 12.45 18.44
C ASP A 324 -4.75 12.76 18.09
N SER A 325 -4.14 11.96 17.18
CA SER A 325 -2.81 12.20 16.62
C SER A 325 -2.73 13.52 15.86
N PHE A 326 -3.63 13.72 14.89
CA PHE A 326 -3.68 14.96 14.11
C PHE A 326 -3.88 16.17 15.04
N THR A 327 -4.93 16.14 15.86
CA THR A 327 -5.31 17.25 16.74
C THR A 327 -4.19 17.60 17.69
N ARG A 328 -3.51 16.61 18.29
CA ARG A 328 -2.34 16.85 19.15
C ARG A 328 -1.20 17.51 18.40
N ARG A 329 -0.86 17.03 17.20
CA ARG A 329 0.27 17.55 16.41
C ARG A 329 -0.02 18.95 15.87
N PHE A 330 -1.23 19.19 15.41
CA PHE A 330 -1.66 20.48 14.88
C PHE A 330 -1.83 21.54 15.99
N ASN A 331 -2.36 21.16 17.16
CA ASN A 331 -2.54 22.09 18.28
C ASN A 331 -1.23 22.50 18.98
N LYS A 332 -0.12 21.78 18.78
CA LYS A 332 1.21 22.26 19.19
C LYS A 332 1.62 23.52 18.43
N GLY A 333 0.94 23.83 17.33
CA GLY A 333 1.30 24.90 16.42
C GLY A 333 2.54 24.56 15.58
N HIS A 334 2.97 25.50 14.75
CA HIS A 334 4.19 25.36 13.95
C HIS A 334 4.16 24.13 13.03
N ALA A 335 2.96 23.77 12.54
CA ALA A 335 2.78 22.68 11.61
C ALA A 335 2.83 23.18 10.16
N LEU A 336 3.36 22.33 9.28
CA LEU A 336 3.20 22.47 7.84
C LEU A 336 2.18 21.43 7.37
N LEU A 337 0.98 21.88 7.02
CA LEU A 337 0.00 21.06 6.32
C LEU A 337 0.39 21.00 4.83
N VAL A 338 0.50 19.81 4.25
CA VAL A 338 0.80 19.62 2.82
C VAL A 338 -0.44 19.08 2.13
N PHE A 339 -1.13 19.91 1.34
CA PHE A 339 -2.35 19.57 0.62
C PHE A 339 -2.09 19.17 -0.83
N GLY A 340 -2.31 17.89 -1.15
CA GLY A 340 -2.26 17.39 -2.53
C GLY A 340 -3.63 17.47 -3.21
N MET A 341 -3.81 18.43 -4.11
CA MET A 341 -5.03 18.57 -4.92
C MET A 341 -4.89 17.76 -6.21
N VAL A 342 -5.68 16.69 -6.33
CA VAL A 342 -5.65 15.76 -7.48
C VAL A 342 -6.96 15.73 -8.28
N GLY A 343 -8.01 16.41 -7.79
CA GLY A 343 -9.32 16.48 -8.40
C GLY A 343 -10.07 17.76 -8.04
N GLU A 344 -11.40 17.68 -8.05
CA GLU A 344 -12.29 18.83 -7.78
C GLU A 344 -12.00 19.45 -6.41
N CYS A 345 -11.81 20.77 -6.35
CA CYS A 345 -11.63 21.54 -5.12
C CYS A 345 -12.10 22.98 -5.38
N ASP A 346 -12.97 23.50 -4.51
CA ASP A 346 -13.23 24.95 -4.49
C ASP A 346 -12.08 25.61 -3.72
N LEU A 347 -10.99 25.88 -4.45
CA LEU A 347 -9.74 26.34 -3.88
C LEU A 347 -9.86 27.71 -3.17
N PRO A 348 -10.55 28.72 -3.75
CA PRO A 348 -10.83 29.97 -3.02
C PRO A 348 -11.54 29.73 -1.69
N LYS A 349 -12.59 28.89 -1.68
CA LYS A 349 -13.32 28.59 -0.44
C LYS A 349 -12.47 27.82 0.57
N PHE A 350 -11.74 26.82 0.09
CA PHE A 350 -10.83 26.02 0.91
C PHE A 350 -9.79 26.89 1.61
N MET A 351 -9.17 27.83 0.88
CA MET A 351 -8.16 28.74 1.44
C MET A 351 -8.77 29.74 2.41
N GLU A 352 -9.96 30.27 2.11
CA GLU A 352 -10.72 31.13 3.03
C GLU A 352 -11.02 30.41 4.36
N ASP A 353 -11.41 29.13 4.29
CA ASP A 353 -11.74 28.32 5.46
C ASP A 353 -10.52 27.91 6.29
N MET A 354 -9.39 27.66 5.64
CA MET A 354 -8.16 27.21 6.30
C MET A 354 -7.34 28.35 6.90
N ASN A 355 -7.28 29.52 6.25
CA ASN A 355 -6.37 30.60 6.66
C ASN A 355 -6.55 31.06 8.12
N PRO A 356 -7.79 31.26 8.64
CA PRO A 356 -7.98 31.67 10.03
C PRO A 356 -7.41 30.66 11.04
N VAL A 357 -7.61 29.35 10.78
CA VAL A 357 -7.13 28.28 11.65
C VAL A 357 -5.60 28.19 11.59
N LEU A 358 -5.01 28.37 10.42
CA LEU A 358 -3.55 28.38 10.24
C LEU A 358 -2.89 29.55 10.98
N VAL A 359 -3.48 30.74 10.92
CA VAL A 359 -3.02 31.93 11.65
C VAL A 359 -3.11 31.70 13.15
N GLU A 360 -4.22 31.18 13.65
CA GLU A 360 -4.40 30.88 15.08
C GLU A 360 -3.34 29.91 15.61
N LYS A 361 -2.96 28.91 14.81
CA LYS A 361 -2.00 27.86 15.20
C LYS A 361 -0.55 28.18 14.80
N SER A 362 -0.23 29.40 14.37
CA SER A 362 1.11 29.74 13.83
C SER A 362 1.64 28.70 12.84
N SER A 363 0.75 28.20 11.98
CA SER A 363 0.99 27.09 11.07
C SER A 363 0.86 27.54 9.62
N ARG A 364 1.38 26.74 8.70
CA ARG A 364 1.36 27.02 7.26
C ARG A 364 0.72 25.88 6.48
N LEU A 365 0.20 26.21 5.31
CA LEU A 365 -0.36 25.26 4.35
C LEU A 365 0.36 25.40 3.02
N LEU A 366 0.87 24.28 2.51
CA LEU A 366 1.37 24.16 1.15
C LEU A 366 0.32 23.46 0.29
N VAL A 367 -0.29 24.19 -0.63
CA VAL A 367 -1.18 23.63 -1.66
C VAL A 367 -0.34 23.22 -2.86
N LEU A 368 -0.28 21.91 -3.09
CA LEU A 368 0.28 21.30 -4.29
C LEU A 368 -0.86 21.01 -5.26
N ASN A 369 -1.01 21.82 -6.29
CA ASN A 369 -1.90 21.50 -7.40
C ASN A 369 -1.21 20.49 -8.33
N LEU A 370 -1.71 19.26 -8.34
CA LEU A 370 -1.18 18.14 -9.10
C LEU A 370 -2.02 17.85 -10.36
N THR A 371 -3.09 18.62 -10.57
CA THR A 371 -3.94 18.54 -11.76
C THR A 371 -3.26 19.18 -12.97
N ARG A 372 -3.80 18.94 -14.17
CA ARG A 372 -3.21 19.45 -15.43
C ARG A 372 -3.18 20.97 -15.49
N ASP A 373 -4.22 21.62 -15.00
CA ASP A 373 -4.42 23.05 -15.17
C ASP A 373 -4.18 23.81 -13.85
N PRO A 374 -3.63 25.04 -13.90
CA PRO A 374 -3.57 25.88 -12.73
C PRO A 374 -4.98 26.27 -12.27
N ALA A 375 -5.16 26.44 -10.96
CA ALA A 375 -6.42 26.88 -10.37
C ALA A 375 -6.31 28.35 -9.95
N ALA A 376 -7.39 29.11 -10.14
CA ALA A 376 -7.49 30.46 -9.58
C ALA A 376 -7.57 30.38 -8.06
N HIS A 377 -6.83 31.25 -7.37
CA HIS A 377 -6.77 31.27 -5.92
C HIS A 377 -6.52 32.68 -5.37
N PRO A 378 -7.02 33.02 -4.17
CA PRO A 378 -6.63 34.24 -3.49
C PRO A 378 -5.20 34.14 -2.95
N GLU A 379 -4.56 35.28 -2.70
CA GLU A 379 -3.34 35.32 -1.88
C GLU A 379 -3.72 35.26 -0.39
N GLN A 380 -3.00 34.46 0.39
CA GLN A 380 -3.19 34.31 1.84
C GLN A 380 -1.81 34.20 2.50
N SER A 381 -1.61 34.84 3.65
CA SER A 381 -0.29 34.96 4.30
C SER A 381 0.32 33.61 4.71
N ASN A 382 -0.53 32.69 5.17
CA ASN A 382 -0.14 31.39 5.72
C ASN A 382 -0.31 30.25 4.72
N ILE A 383 -0.64 30.55 3.46
CA ILE A 383 -0.87 29.53 2.43
C ILE A 383 0.03 29.81 1.22
N THR A 384 0.82 28.82 0.85
CA THR A 384 1.62 28.83 -0.38
C THR A 384 0.96 27.91 -1.40
N TYR A 385 0.69 28.41 -2.61
CA TYR A 385 0.20 27.61 -3.73
C TYR A 385 1.32 27.34 -4.74
N ILE A 386 1.45 26.09 -5.19
CA ILE A 386 2.38 25.70 -6.26
C ILE A 386 1.68 24.71 -7.20
N HIS A 387 1.82 24.95 -8.51
CA HIS A 387 1.34 24.04 -9.56
C HIS A 387 2.47 23.11 -10.04
N ILE A 388 2.32 21.81 -9.75
CA ILE A 388 3.26 20.74 -10.11
C ILE A 388 2.42 19.58 -10.69
N PRO A 389 1.96 19.65 -11.95
CA PRO A 389 1.11 18.61 -12.52
C PRO A 389 1.83 17.26 -12.53
N PHE A 390 1.07 16.17 -12.36
CA PHE A 390 1.61 14.83 -12.58
C PHE A 390 2.23 14.70 -13.98
N PRO A 391 3.36 13.99 -14.11
CA PRO A 391 3.84 13.58 -15.42
C PRO A 391 2.76 12.77 -16.18
N VAL A 392 2.83 12.75 -17.51
CA VAL A 392 1.94 11.93 -18.35
C VAL A 392 2.23 10.44 -18.09
N ASP A 393 1.21 9.59 -17.98
CA ASP A 393 1.38 8.15 -17.73
C ASP A 393 2.32 7.84 -16.54
N TYR A 394 2.09 8.51 -15.41
CA TYR A 394 2.90 8.35 -14.21
C TYR A 394 2.02 7.91 -13.04
N ASN A 395 2.40 6.79 -12.42
CA ASN A 395 1.83 6.33 -11.19
C ASN A 395 2.78 6.59 -10.02
N TRP A 396 2.43 7.56 -9.18
CA TRP A 396 3.26 8.02 -8.06
C TRP A 396 3.54 6.95 -6.98
N ASN A 397 2.73 5.89 -6.93
CA ASN A 397 2.94 4.76 -6.01
C ASN A 397 3.69 3.58 -6.67
N GLY A 398 3.87 3.58 -7.99
CA GLY A 398 4.57 2.53 -8.71
C GLY A 398 6.08 2.71 -8.62
N ILE A 399 6.80 1.71 -8.11
CA ILE A 399 8.27 1.76 -7.96
C ILE A 399 8.98 2.06 -9.27
N ASN A 400 8.57 1.42 -10.36
CA ASN A 400 9.16 1.67 -11.68
C ASN A 400 9.00 3.14 -12.09
N ASP A 401 7.88 3.75 -11.75
CA ASP A 401 7.59 5.13 -12.10
C ASP A 401 8.37 6.13 -11.24
N TYR A 402 8.29 6.06 -9.91
CA TYR A 402 8.96 7.06 -9.06
C TYR A 402 10.49 6.90 -9.03
N THR A 403 11.01 5.72 -9.40
CA THR A 403 12.46 5.51 -9.58
C THR A 403 12.96 5.87 -10.96
N SER A 404 12.08 6.12 -11.95
CA SER A 404 12.52 6.67 -13.23
C SER A 404 13.08 8.08 -13.07
N ASP A 405 13.95 8.54 -13.97
CA ASP A 405 14.48 9.91 -13.95
C ASP A 405 13.37 10.97 -13.92
N ARG A 406 12.29 10.71 -14.66
CA ARG A 406 11.11 11.57 -14.71
C ARG A 406 10.38 11.60 -13.37
N GLY A 407 10.21 10.43 -12.73
CA GLY A 407 9.60 10.30 -11.42
C GLY A 407 10.43 11.00 -10.34
N LEU A 408 11.74 10.75 -10.34
CA LEU A 408 12.67 11.38 -9.41
C LEU A 408 12.67 12.91 -9.56
N ALA A 409 12.62 13.43 -10.78
CA ALA A 409 12.53 14.87 -11.03
C ALA A 409 11.21 15.48 -10.52
N PHE A 410 10.09 14.77 -10.69
CA PHE A 410 8.79 15.19 -10.14
C PHE A 410 8.83 15.22 -8.61
N ASP A 411 9.21 14.11 -7.99
CA ASP A 411 9.32 13.96 -6.54
C ASP A 411 10.24 15.04 -5.95
N SER A 412 11.41 15.28 -6.56
CA SER A 412 12.38 16.29 -6.12
C SER A 412 11.77 17.70 -6.10
N ARG A 413 10.91 18.05 -7.06
CA ARG A 413 10.22 19.35 -7.10
C ARG A 413 9.22 19.48 -5.95
N VAL A 414 8.45 18.42 -5.69
CA VAL A 414 7.50 18.37 -4.58
C VAL A 414 8.24 18.46 -3.24
N THR A 415 9.24 17.62 -3.03
CA THR A 415 10.09 17.61 -1.82
C THR A 415 10.76 18.97 -1.60
N SER A 416 11.29 19.59 -2.65
CA SER A 416 11.89 20.94 -2.55
C SER A 416 10.87 22.01 -2.13
N ALA A 417 9.61 21.91 -2.56
CA ALA A 417 8.56 22.80 -2.11
C ALA A 417 8.25 22.61 -0.62
N ILE A 418 8.15 21.35 -0.17
CA ILE A 418 7.92 21.03 1.25
C ILE A 418 9.08 21.56 2.10
N LEU A 419 10.34 21.28 1.73
CA LEU A 419 11.53 21.75 2.46
C LEU A 419 11.58 23.28 2.60
N ARG A 420 11.29 24.02 1.51
CA ARG A 420 11.23 25.49 1.57
C ARG A 420 10.18 26.00 2.56
N GLU A 421 9.01 25.36 2.60
CA GLU A 421 7.97 25.74 3.54
C GLU A 421 8.26 25.29 4.98
N ILE A 422 8.99 24.18 5.18
CA ILE A 422 9.52 23.82 6.50
C ILE A 422 10.44 24.93 7.00
N GLU A 423 11.42 25.35 6.19
CA GLU A 423 12.34 26.43 6.57
C GLU A 423 11.62 27.75 6.84
N ARG A 424 10.61 28.08 6.02
CA ARG A 424 9.81 29.29 6.19
C ARG A 424 9.01 29.25 7.48
N THR A 425 8.35 28.13 7.76
CA THR A 425 7.63 27.89 9.02
C THR A 425 8.60 28.02 10.21
N ALA A 426 9.81 27.46 10.11
CA ALA A 426 10.79 27.55 11.18
C ALA A 426 11.38 28.97 11.41
N LYS A 427 11.40 29.84 10.40
CA LYS A 427 11.94 31.22 10.48
C LYS A 427 10.93 32.27 10.91
N GLU A 428 9.65 32.02 10.68
CA GLU A 428 8.56 32.94 11.06
C GLU A 428 8.20 32.82 12.55
N ASN A 429 8.89 31.93 13.27
CA ASN A 429 8.86 31.73 14.72
C ASN A 429 10.24 32.05 15.31
#